data_AF-A0A9P7JEP9-F1
#
_entry.id   AF-A0A9P7JEP9-F1
#
_cell.length_a   1.000
_cell.length_b   1.000
_cell.length_c   1.000
_cell.angle_alpha   90.00
_cell.angle_beta   90.00
_cell.angle_gamma   90.00
#
_symmetry.space_group_name_H-M   'P 1'
#
loop_
_entity.id
_entity.type
_entity.pdbx_description
1 polymer ?
#
loop_
_entity_poly.entity_id
_entity_poly.type
_entity_poly.pdbx_seq_one_letter_code
_entity_poly.pdbx_strand_id
1 'polypeptide(L)'
;MPTRASLVLLRESKLYCTNFELETLFDLVGWIFSVAGHIPEDATTANYYYPLVILYCQWCRTLCNNKGKEPQMVQITWFLQEGTKRVCIGSNMDRPKSARKEIARTTRFNMLSRDGLVLGYERHLPYTGDGGQLIGHCAETFPMLFIKSLGNKVTLADARGIAVKPFQALDAGMPNKLDVPDTQTLRRDLLEDPCDNCEVVLPRLGNINPDHFSVDHFNA
;
A
#
# COMPACT_ATOMS: atom_id res chain seq x y z
N MET A 1 13.25 27.42 13.29
CA MET A 1 12.35 26.79 14.29
C MET A 1 11.41 25.85 13.55
N PRO A 2 11.35 24.55 13.89
CA PRO A 2 10.37 23.66 13.27
C PRO A 2 8.96 24.07 13.72
N THR A 3 8.01 24.04 12.79
CA THR A 3 6.60 24.33 13.10
C THR A 3 6.02 23.23 14.01
N ARG A 4 4.96 23.52 14.77
CA ARG A 4 4.27 22.53 15.64
C ARG A 4 3.87 21.25 14.87
N ALA A 5 3.52 21.35 13.59
CA ALA A 5 3.22 20.20 12.73
C ALA A 5 4.45 19.30 12.51
N SER A 6 5.63 19.88 12.33
CA SER A 6 6.90 19.14 12.17
C SER A 6 7.26 18.34 13.45
N LEU A 7 6.91 18.86 14.63
CA LEU A 7 7.16 18.20 15.91
C LEU A 7 6.24 17.01 16.18
N VAL A 8 4.97 17.05 15.72
CA VAL A 8 4.05 15.90 15.82
C VAL A 8 4.50 14.78 14.89
N LEU A 9 4.83 15.09 13.63
CA LEU A 9 5.36 14.11 12.68
C LEU A 9 6.66 13.46 13.17
N LEU A 10 7.57 14.22 13.78
CA LEU A 10 8.82 13.70 14.36
C LEU A 10 8.63 12.89 15.65
N ARG A 11 7.57 13.16 16.41
CA ARG A 11 7.27 12.42 17.66
C ARG A 11 6.54 11.12 17.36
N GLU A 12 5.62 11.13 16.41
CA GLU A 12 4.95 9.94 15.90
C GLU A 12 5.92 9.06 15.10
N SER A 13 6.81 9.62 14.26
CA SER A 13 7.83 8.81 13.56
C SER A 13 8.77 8.06 14.52
N LYS A 14 9.02 8.61 15.72
CA LYS A 14 9.74 7.92 16.81
C LYS A 14 8.90 6.83 17.49
N LEU A 15 7.58 7.01 17.59
CA LEU A 15 6.65 6.02 18.15
C LEU A 15 6.46 4.81 17.21
N TYR A 16 6.43 5.06 15.90
CA TYR A 16 6.28 4.04 14.87
C TYR A 16 7.62 3.50 14.34
N CYS A 17 8.76 4.05 14.78
CA CYS A 17 10.13 3.64 14.38
C CYS A 17 10.36 3.54 12.86
N THR A 18 9.61 4.26 12.04
CA THR A 18 9.67 4.10 10.59
C THR A 18 10.80 4.93 9.98
N ASN A 19 11.82 4.27 9.43
CA ASN A 19 12.96 4.89 8.73
C ASN A 19 12.76 4.90 7.20
N PHE A 20 11.59 5.35 6.72
CA PHE A 20 11.33 5.49 5.29
C PHE A 20 10.92 6.90 4.89
N GLU A 21 11.37 7.33 3.71
CA GLU A 21 11.15 8.66 3.17
C GLU A 21 9.78 8.72 2.48
N LEU A 22 9.00 9.76 2.79
CA LEU A 22 7.72 10.03 2.12
C LEU A 22 8.00 10.80 0.83
N GLU A 23 7.82 10.15 -0.32
CA GLU A 23 8.22 10.69 -1.63
C GLU A 23 7.08 11.42 -2.35
N THR A 24 5.84 11.03 -2.05
CA THR A 24 4.66 11.58 -2.71
C THR A 24 3.62 12.07 -1.71
N LEU A 25 2.70 12.93 -2.18
CA LEU A 25 1.53 13.32 -1.39
C LEU A 25 0.71 12.10 -0.97
N PHE A 26 0.63 11.08 -1.82
CA PHE A 26 -0.11 9.85 -1.53
C PHE A 26 0.55 9.01 -0.43
N ASP A 27 1.88 9.04 -0.33
CA ASP A 27 2.60 8.40 0.78
C ASP A 27 2.28 9.09 2.10
N LEU A 28 2.23 10.42 2.11
CA LEU A 28 1.86 11.18 3.30
C LEU A 28 0.44 10.86 3.75
N VAL A 29 -0.53 10.87 2.82
CA VAL A 29 -1.92 10.51 3.13
C VAL A 29 -2.01 9.06 3.59
N GLY A 30 -1.28 8.15 2.93
CA GLY A 30 -1.29 6.71 3.25
C GLY A 30 -0.73 6.49 4.65
N TRP A 31 0.37 7.17 4.98
CA TRP A 31 0.94 7.19 6.32
C TRP A 31 -0.06 7.70 7.36
N ILE A 32 -0.75 8.83 7.11
CA ILE A 32 -1.77 9.35 8.03
C ILE A 32 -2.83 8.29 8.33
N PHE A 33 -3.39 7.65 7.30
CA PHE A 33 -4.39 6.59 7.47
C PHE A 33 -3.82 5.37 8.21
N SER A 34 -2.52 5.07 8.02
CA SER A 34 -1.83 3.96 8.66
C SER A 34 -1.59 4.17 10.16
N VAL A 35 -1.43 5.43 10.60
CA VAL A 35 -1.05 5.75 11.99
C VAL A 35 -2.17 6.39 12.82
N ALA A 36 -3.13 7.08 12.21
CA ALA A 36 -4.08 7.92 12.95
C ALA A 36 -5.23 7.16 13.62
N GLY A 37 -5.49 5.91 13.23
CA GLY A 37 -6.66 5.14 13.66
C GLY A 37 -6.35 3.95 14.56
N HIS A 38 -7.23 3.71 15.54
CA HIS A 38 -7.31 2.41 16.22
C HIS A 38 -8.14 1.45 15.36
N ILE A 39 -7.68 0.21 15.22
CA ILE A 39 -8.41 -0.83 14.50
C ILE A 39 -9.34 -1.55 15.47
N PRO A 40 -10.67 -1.55 15.24
CA PRO A 40 -11.62 -2.27 16.08
C PRO A 40 -11.29 -3.75 16.25
N GLU A 41 -11.64 -4.32 17.40
CA GLU A 41 -11.42 -5.75 17.67
C GLU A 41 -12.17 -6.66 16.68
N ASP A 42 -13.35 -6.24 16.25
CA ASP A 42 -14.22 -6.90 15.27
C ASP A 42 -13.99 -6.45 13.83
N ALA A 43 -12.88 -5.75 13.55
CA ALA A 43 -12.54 -5.30 12.21
C ALA A 43 -12.38 -6.50 11.25
N THR A 44 -13.20 -6.50 10.19
CA THR A 44 -13.20 -7.41 9.06
C THR A 44 -12.86 -6.66 7.77
N THR A 45 -12.67 -7.42 6.71
CA THR A 45 -12.52 -6.89 5.35
C THR A 45 -13.71 -6.00 4.98
N ALA A 46 -14.94 -6.47 5.22
CA ALA A 46 -16.16 -5.76 4.84
C ALA A 46 -16.47 -4.53 5.67
N ASN A 47 -16.22 -4.55 6.98
CA ASN A 47 -16.64 -3.45 7.85
C ASN A 47 -15.54 -2.39 8.10
N TYR A 48 -14.27 -2.68 7.80
CA TYR A 48 -13.17 -1.78 8.13
C TYR A 48 -12.15 -1.63 7.00
N TYR A 49 -11.47 -2.72 6.58
CA TYR A 49 -10.32 -2.59 5.68
C TYR A 49 -10.70 -2.11 4.27
N TYR A 50 -11.75 -2.68 3.68
CA TYR A 50 -12.23 -2.25 2.37
C TYR A 50 -12.79 -0.81 2.40
N PRO A 51 -13.70 -0.44 3.32
CA PRO A 51 -14.12 0.95 3.47
C PRO A 51 -12.96 1.93 3.66
N LEU A 52 -11.96 1.58 4.47
CA LEU A 52 -10.81 2.44 4.76
C LEU A 52 -9.96 2.71 3.51
N VAL A 53 -9.68 1.68 2.70
CA VAL A 53 -8.91 1.87 1.47
C VAL A 53 -9.71 2.64 0.41
N ILE A 54 -11.04 2.49 0.36
CA ILE A 54 -11.90 3.31 -0.49
C ILE A 54 -11.91 4.77 -0.06
N LEU A 55 -11.97 5.06 1.25
CA LEU A 55 -11.84 6.42 1.77
C LEU A 55 -10.48 7.03 1.40
N TYR A 56 -9.40 6.26 1.50
CA TYR A 56 -8.09 6.70 1.04
C TYR A 56 -8.08 7.02 -0.47
N CYS A 57 -8.68 6.16 -1.31
CA CYS A 57 -8.84 6.43 -2.74
C CYS A 57 -9.58 7.75 -2.99
N GLN A 58 -10.66 8.03 -2.24
CA GLN A 58 -11.43 9.27 -2.35
C GLN A 58 -10.60 10.50 -1.96
N TRP A 59 -9.79 10.40 -0.92
CA TRP A 59 -8.88 11.46 -0.50
C TRP A 59 -7.81 11.73 -1.56
N CYS A 60 -7.18 10.69 -2.08
CA CYS A 60 -6.21 10.80 -3.17
C CYS A 60 -6.82 11.50 -4.39
N ARG A 61 -8.05 11.13 -4.79
CA ARG A 61 -8.76 11.80 -5.89
C ARG A 61 -9.11 13.25 -5.58
N THR A 62 -9.54 13.55 -4.36
CA THR A 62 -9.94 14.91 -3.95
C THR A 62 -8.74 15.85 -3.90
N LEU A 63 -7.61 15.37 -3.39
CA LEU A 63 -6.35 16.13 -3.33
C LEU A 63 -5.71 16.30 -4.72
N CYS A 64 -6.02 15.39 -5.65
CA CYS A 64 -5.70 15.54 -7.06
C CYS A 64 -6.67 16.51 -7.75
N ASN A 65 -6.28 17.77 -7.89
CA ASN A 65 -7.03 18.78 -8.65
C ASN A 65 -7.23 18.45 -10.16
N ASN A 66 -6.73 17.32 -10.66
CA ASN A 66 -6.90 16.89 -12.05
C ASN A 66 -7.32 15.42 -12.09
N LYS A 67 -8.46 15.15 -12.75
CA LYS A 67 -8.89 13.78 -13.06
C LYS A 67 -7.81 13.06 -13.87
N GLY A 68 -7.59 11.79 -13.54
CA GLY A 68 -6.54 10.98 -14.16
C GLY A 68 -5.14 11.29 -13.63
N LYS A 69 -5.00 11.91 -12.46
CA LYS A 69 -3.70 12.04 -11.75
C LYS A 69 -3.68 11.33 -10.40
N GLU A 70 -4.79 10.73 -9.99
CA GLU A 70 -4.84 9.81 -8.88
C GLU A 70 -4.02 8.53 -9.13
N PRO A 71 -3.62 7.80 -8.08
CA PRO A 71 -3.01 6.49 -8.22
C PRO A 71 -3.92 5.55 -9.01
N GLN A 72 -3.35 4.72 -9.90
CA GLN A 72 -4.09 3.68 -10.61
C GLN A 72 -4.24 2.41 -9.75
N MET A 73 -3.36 2.23 -8.77
CA MET A 73 -3.43 1.15 -7.79
C MET A 73 -3.19 1.69 -6.39
N VAL A 74 -4.02 1.21 -5.46
CA VAL A 74 -3.88 1.45 -4.02
C VAL A 74 -3.89 0.11 -3.33
N GLN A 75 -3.12 -0.03 -2.26
CA GLN A 75 -3.06 -1.26 -1.51
C GLN A 75 -3.12 -0.97 0.00
N ILE A 76 -3.83 -1.83 0.72
CA ILE A 76 -3.92 -1.82 2.18
C ILE A 76 -3.46 -3.17 2.71
N THR A 77 -2.49 -3.18 3.61
CA THR A 77 -2.02 -4.37 4.34
C THR A 77 -2.39 -4.22 5.81
N TRP A 78 -2.93 -5.27 6.42
CA TRP A 78 -3.12 -5.32 7.87
C TRP A 78 -2.40 -6.53 8.48
N PHE A 79 -1.91 -6.36 9.70
CA PHE A 79 -1.01 -7.28 10.38
C PHE A 79 -1.04 -7.05 11.89
N LEU A 80 -0.35 -7.92 12.65
CA LEU A 80 -0.15 -7.75 14.09
C LEU A 80 1.23 -7.18 14.38
N GLN A 81 1.28 -6.15 15.22
CA GLN A 81 2.50 -5.60 15.80
C GLN A 81 2.43 -5.76 17.33
N GLU A 82 3.27 -6.62 17.90
CA GLU A 82 3.30 -6.89 19.36
C GLU A 82 1.88 -7.17 19.92
N GLY A 83 1.08 -7.95 19.19
CA GLY A 83 -0.30 -8.30 19.54
C GLY A 83 -1.35 -7.24 19.19
N THR A 84 -0.95 -6.06 18.72
CA THR A 84 -1.87 -4.98 18.32
C THR A 84 -2.13 -5.02 16.82
N LYS A 85 -3.40 -4.98 16.40
CA LYS A 85 -3.77 -4.85 14.98
C LYS A 85 -3.27 -3.51 14.42
N ARG A 86 -2.59 -3.59 13.27
CA ARG A 86 -2.08 -2.44 12.52
C ARG A 86 -2.47 -2.54 11.06
N VAL A 87 -2.43 -1.40 10.39
CA VAL A 87 -2.72 -1.27 8.97
C VAL A 87 -1.68 -0.36 8.34
N CYS A 88 -1.34 -0.63 7.09
CA CYS A 88 -0.52 0.24 6.27
C CYS A 88 -1.13 0.38 4.88
N ILE A 89 -1.26 1.62 4.39
CA ILE A 89 -1.81 1.92 3.06
C ILE A 89 -0.70 2.51 2.18
N GLY A 90 -0.59 1.99 0.97
CA GLY A 90 0.29 2.47 -0.07
C GLY A 90 -0.43 2.68 -1.39
N SER A 91 0.25 3.34 -2.32
CA SER A 91 -0.25 3.56 -3.66
C SER A 91 0.89 3.54 -4.66
N ASN A 92 0.58 3.18 -5.89
CA ASN A 92 1.55 3.25 -6.96
C ASN A 92 1.84 4.71 -7.37
N MET A 93 3.02 4.94 -7.96
CA MET A 93 3.50 6.29 -8.26
C MET A 93 3.20 6.71 -9.69
N ASP A 94 1.97 6.55 -10.16
CA ASP A 94 1.76 6.57 -11.61
C ASP A 94 2.15 7.86 -12.31
N ARG A 95 2.01 9.03 -11.66
CA ARG A 95 2.02 10.32 -12.38
C ARG A 95 2.73 11.53 -11.75
N PRO A 96 3.75 11.42 -10.87
CA PRO A 96 4.73 12.50 -10.77
C PRO A 96 5.36 12.76 -12.15
N LYS A 97 5.94 13.96 -12.39
CA LYS A 97 6.80 14.18 -13.58
C LYS A 97 7.80 13.03 -13.69
N SER A 98 8.07 12.52 -14.90
CA SER A 98 8.90 11.31 -15.12
C SER A 98 10.17 11.26 -14.27
N ALA A 99 10.89 12.38 -14.14
CA ALA A 99 12.07 12.49 -13.30
C ALA A 99 11.78 12.25 -11.79
N ARG A 100 10.71 12.83 -11.24
CA ARG A 100 10.33 12.62 -9.83
C ARG A 100 9.82 11.20 -9.58
N LYS A 101 9.08 10.66 -10.55
CA LYS A 101 8.60 9.26 -10.53
C LYS A 101 9.78 8.31 -10.44
N GLU A 102 10.81 8.54 -11.24
CA GLU A 102 12.01 7.72 -11.28
C GLU A 102 12.88 7.88 -10.02
N ILE A 103 12.99 9.10 -9.48
CA ILE A 103 13.66 9.35 -8.19
C ILE A 103 12.98 8.55 -7.09
N ALA A 104 11.68 8.74 -6.89
CA ALA A 104 10.93 8.08 -5.83
C ALA A 104 10.96 6.55 -5.96
N ARG A 105 10.86 6.03 -7.20
CA ARG A 105 11.06 4.61 -7.49
C ARG A 105 12.45 4.14 -7.10
N THR A 106 13.48 4.87 -7.49
CA THR A 106 14.88 4.55 -7.18
C THR A 106 15.13 4.58 -5.67
N THR A 107 14.60 5.58 -4.96
CA THR A 107 14.67 5.64 -3.49
C THR A 107 14.05 4.39 -2.88
N ARG A 108 12.81 4.05 -3.24
CA ARG A 108 12.11 2.87 -2.72
C ARG A 108 12.83 1.57 -3.07
N PHE A 109 13.35 1.44 -4.29
CA PHE A 109 14.17 0.30 -4.69
C PHE A 109 15.42 0.18 -3.82
N ASN A 110 16.15 1.28 -3.60
CA ASN A 110 17.35 1.27 -2.76
C ASN A 110 17.03 0.87 -1.32
N MET A 111 15.88 1.28 -0.81
CA MET A 111 15.40 0.86 0.50
C MET A 111 15.08 -0.64 0.54
N LEU A 112 14.32 -1.15 -0.43
CA LEU A 112 14.06 -2.59 -0.54
C LEU A 112 15.38 -3.38 -0.62
N SER A 113 16.37 -2.85 -1.37
CA SER A 113 17.66 -3.51 -1.56
C SER A 113 18.49 -3.51 -0.28
N ARG A 114 18.56 -2.37 0.42
CA ARG A 114 19.21 -2.24 1.73
C ARG A 114 18.63 -3.24 2.72
N ASP A 115 17.33 -3.47 2.66
CA ASP A 115 16.62 -4.33 3.60
C ASP A 115 16.58 -5.81 3.14
N GLY A 116 17.29 -6.15 2.06
CA GLY A 116 17.44 -7.51 1.54
C GLY A 116 16.21 -8.07 0.84
N LEU A 117 15.25 -7.22 0.48
CA LEU A 117 14.00 -7.61 -0.20
C LEU A 117 14.17 -7.69 -1.72
N VAL A 118 15.19 -7.02 -2.26
CA VAL A 118 15.56 -7.11 -3.68
C VAL A 118 17.07 -7.14 -3.87
N LEU A 119 17.49 -7.71 -4.99
CA LEU A 119 18.87 -7.79 -5.45
C LEU A 119 19.16 -6.68 -6.46
N GLY A 120 20.38 -6.17 -6.48
CA GLY A 120 20.74 -4.98 -7.27
C GLY A 120 20.45 -5.11 -8.78
N TYR A 121 20.56 -6.31 -9.34
CA TYR A 121 20.26 -6.57 -10.74
C TYR A 121 18.76 -6.46 -11.07
N GLU A 122 17.86 -6.59 -10.09
CA GLU A 122 16.40 -6.52 -10.25
C GLU A 122 15.92 -5.07 -10.47
N ARG A 123 16.81 -4.07 -10.37
CA ARG A 123 16.48 -2.64 -10.52
C ARG A 123 15.84 -2.29 -11.87
N HIS A 124 16.27 -3.00 -12.91
CA HIS A 124 15.90 -2.74 -14.30
C HIS A 124 15.20 -3.94 -14.95
N LEU A 125 14.84 -4.97 -14.16
CA LEU A 125 14.10 -6.12 -14.65
C LEU A 125 12.59 -5.83 -14.54
N PRO A 126 11.87 -5.71 -15.66
CA PRO A 126 10.43 -5.90 -15.64
C PRO A 126 10.16 -7.41 -15.48
N TYR A 127 9.37 -7.78 -14.49
CA TYR A 127 8.97 -9.19 -14.32
C TYR A 127 7.83 -9.60 -15.26
N THR A 128 7.13 -8.64 -15.88
CA THR A 128 6.11 -8.90 -16.89
C THR A 128 6.69 -8.77 -18.32
N GLY A 129 6.21 -9.61 -19.24
CA GLY A 129 6.72 -9.71 -20.63
C GLY A 129 6.33 -8.55 -21.56
N ASP A 130 5.47 -7.64 -21.14
CA ASP A 130 4.87 -6.54 -21.90
C ASP A 130 5.54 -5.17 -21.62
N GLY A 131 6.71 -5.16 -20.99
CA GLY A 131 7.44 -3.93 -20.63
C GLY A 131 7.06 -3.37 -19.26
N GLY A 132 6.81 -4.28 -18.32
CA GLY A 132 6.20 -4.06 -17.01
C GLY A 132 6.68 -2.94 -16.12
N GLN A 133 5.88 -2.72 -15.07
CA GLN A 133 6.24 -1.90 -13.94
C GLN A 133 7.61 -2.36 -13.37
N LEU A 134 8.50 -1.43 -13.04
CA LEU A 134 9.73 -1.76 -12.31
C LEU A 134 9.47 -1.82 -10.80
N ILE A 135 10.23 -2.66 -10.07
CA ILE A 135 10.17 -2.72 -8.61
C ILE A 135 10.45 -1.33 -8.01
N GLY A 136 9.76 -1.04 -6.91
CA GLY A 136 9.78 0.25 -6.22
C GLY A 136 8.56 1.12 -6.56
N HIS A 137 7.79 0.74 -7.57
CA HIS A 137 6.64 1.52 -8.02
C HIS A 137 5.27 0.94 -7.63
N CYS A 138 5.24 -0.32 -7.21
CA CYS A 138 4.02 -1.02 -6.86
C CYS A 138 3.34 -0.39 -5.62
N ALA A 139 2.02 -0.54 -5.50
CA ALA A 139 1.28 0.02 -4.37
C ALA A 139 1.69 -0.61 -3.03
N GLU A 140 2.07 -1.89 -3.07
CA GLU A 140 2.54 -2.73 -1.98
C GLU A 140 3.91 -2.31 -1.46
N THR A 141 4.71 -1.62 -2.28
CA THR A 141 6.11 -1.27 -1.94
C THR A 141 6.17 -0.49 -0.62
N PHE A 142 5.26 0.46 -0.43
CA PHE A 142 5.25 1.28 0.77
C PHE A 142 4.88 0.46 2.02
N PRO A 143 3.78 -0.32 2.02
CA PRO A 143 3.48 -1.25 3.12
C PRO A 143 4.58 -2.26 3.42
N MET A 144 5.28 -2.79 2.41
CA MET A 144 6.42 -3.69 2.61
C MET A 144 7.56 -2.99 3.38
N LEU A 145 7.94 -1.78 2.96
CA LEU A 145 8.98 -0.99 3.64
C LEU A 145 8.56 -0.60 5.05
N PHE A 146 7.29 -0.25 5.24
CA PHE A 146 6.72 0.04 6.56
C PHE A 146 6.87 -1.15 7.49
N ILE A 147 6.35 -2.30 7.08
CA ILE A 147 6.40 -3.55 7.85
C ILE A 147 7.84 -3.93 8.17
N LYS A 148 8.73 -3.86 7.18
CA LYS A 148 10.16 -4.18 7.37
C LYS A 148 10.83 -3.26 8.38
N SER A 149 10.47 -1.98 8.41
CA SER A 149 11.02 -1.01 9.36
C SER A 149 10.65 -1.30 10.82
N LEU A 150 9.58 -2.06 11.06
CA LEU A 150 9.17 -2.50 12.40
C LEU A 150 9.99 -3.69 12.93
N GLY A 151 10.80 -4.33 12.09
CA GLY A 151 11.70 -5.42 12.49
C GLY A 151 10.96 -6.63 13.07
N ASN A 152 11.45 -7.13 14.21
CA ASN A 152 10.91 -8.34 14.87
C ASN A 152 9.60 -8.10 15.65
N LYS A 153 9.04 -6.88 15.59
CA LYS A 153 7.79 -6.53 16.27
C LYS A 153 6.55 -7.00 15.53
N VAL A 154 6.68 -7.51 14.30
CA VAL A 154 5.56 -7.86 13.42
C VAL A 154 5.42 -9.37 13.29
N THR A 155 4.18 -9.84 13.36
CA THR A 155 3.80 -11.20 12.97
C THR A 155 3.24 -11.20 11.56
N LEU A 156 3.95 -11.84 10.62
CA LEU A 156 3.60 -11.85 9.20
C LEU A 156 2.74 -13.04 8.75
N ALA A 157 2.66 -14.11 9.55
CA ALA A 157 1.90 -15.30 9.17
C ALA A 157 0.43 -14.99 8.87
N ASP A 158 -0.14 -14.04 9.64
CA ASP A 158 -1.52 -13.59 9.51
C ASP A 158 -1.65 -12.23 8.81
N ALA A 159 -0.56 -11.71 8.23
CA ALA A 159 -0.63 -10.50 7.43
C ALA A 159 -1.48 -10.76 6.17
N ARG A 160 -2.34 -9.81 5.85
CA ARG A 160 -3.28 -9.86 4.74
C ARG A 160 -3.30 -8.51 4.05
N GLY A 161 -3.72 -8.49 2.79
CA GLY A 161 -3.88 -7.21 2.11
C GLY A 161 -4.81 -7.30 0.91
N ILE A 162 -5.23 -6.14 0.45
CA ILE A 162 -5.98 -6.01 -0.81
C ILE A 162 -5.45 -4.85 -1.62
N ALA A 163 -5.34 -5.06 -2.93
CA ALA A 163 -5.10 -4.02 -3.90
C ALA A 163 -6.41 -3.65 -4.59
N VAL A 164 -6.67 -2.36 -4.74
CA VAL A 164 -7.89 -1.77 -5.30
C VAL A 164 -7.51 -0.90 -6.49
N LYS A 165 -8.32 -0.99 -7.55
CA LYS A 165 -8.27 -0.14 -8.75
C LYS A 165 -9.15 1.10 -8.52
N PRO A 166 -8.59 2.27 -8.13
CA PRO A 166 -9.40 3.41 -7.67
C PRO A 166 -10.29 4.00 -8.75
N PHE A 167 -9.88 3.91 -10.02
CA PHE A 167 -10.66 4.45 -11.14
C PHE A 167 -12.02 3.75 -11.23
N GLN A 168 -12.01 2.41 -11.17
CA GLN A 168 -13.19 1.55 -11.21
C GLN A 168 -13.98 1.65 -9.90
N ALA A 169 -13.31 1.52 -8.76
CA ALA A 169 -13.97 1.48 -7.44
C ALA A 169 -14.69 2.78 -7.09
N LEU A 170 -14.25 3.91 -7.66
CA LEU A 170 -14.86 5.22 -7.42
C LEU A 170 -15.69 5.72 -8.60
N ASP A 171 -15.99 4.89 -9.59
CA ASP A 171 -16.79 5.28 -10.76
C ASP A 171 -18.18 5.80 -10.35
N ALA A 172 -18.78 6.65 -11.18
CA ALA A 172 -20.10 7.22 -10.90
C ALA A 172 -21.21 6.17 -10.94
N GLY A 173 -21.05 5.12 -11.75
CA GLY A 173 -21.99 4.00 -11.85
C GLY A 173 -21.88 2.97 -10.73
N MET A 174 -20.92 3.11 -9.81
CA MET A 174 -20.67 2.11 -8.77
C MET A 174 -21.67 2.26 -7.58
N PRO A 175 -22.60 1.31 -7.37
CA PRO A 175 -23.47 1.30 -6.19
C PRO A 175 -22.67 1.09 -4.91
N ASN A 176 -23.09 1.75 -3.83
CA ASN A 176 -22.49 1.73 -2.48
C ASN A 176 -20.98 1.41 -2.41
N LYS A 177 -20.15 2.40 -2.76
CA LYS A 177 -18.69 2.26 -2.91
C LYS A 177 -17.95 1.71 -1.68
N LEU A 178 -18.56 1.76 -0.50
CA LEU A 178 -17.96 1.30 0.74
C LEU A 178 -18.27 -0.17 1.02
N ASP A 179 -19.25 -0.76 0.34
CA ASP A 179 -19.56 -2.17 0.48
C ASP A 179 -18.57 -2.99 -0.32
N VAL A 180 -18.13 -4.09 0.30
CA VAL A 180 -17.33 -5.08 -0.40
C VAL A 180 -18.12 -5.65 -1.58
N PRO A 181 -17.51 -5.77 -2.77
CA PRO A 181 -18.14 -6.40 -3.92
C PRO A 181 -18.63 -7.81 -3.59
N ASP A 182 -19.93 -8.04 -3.82
CA ASP A 182 -20.64 -9.27 -3.46
C ASP A 182 -20.48 -10.38 -4.50
N THR A 183 -20.18 -10.04 -5.76
CA THR A 183 -19.93 -10.99 -6.84
C THR A 183 -18.43 -11.15 -7.15
N GLN A 184 -18.03 -12.35 -7.56
CA GLN A 184 -16.64 -12.63 -7.97
C GLN A 184 -16.22 -11.78 -9.18
N THR A 185 -17.12 -11.56 -10.13
CA THR A 185 -16.87 -10.69 -11.30
C THR A 185 -16.54 -9.28 -10.86
N LEU A 186 -17.39 -8.67 -10.02
CA LEU A 186 -17.16 -7.31 -9.53
C LEU A 186 -15.90 -7.22 -8.66
N ARG A 187 -15.57 -8.26 -7.88
CA ARG A 187 -14.28 -8.32 -7.16
C ARG A 187 -13.10 -8.24 -8.12
N ARG A 188 -13.10 -9.02 -9.20
CA ARG A 188 -12.00 -9.02 -10.19
C ARG A 188 -11.92 -7.71 -11.00
N ASP A 189 -13.06 -7.03 -11.17
CA ASP A 189 -13.10 -5.72 -11.82
C ASP A 189 -12.53 -4.59 -10.93
N LEU A 190 -12.65 -4.73 -9.61
CA LEU A 190 -12.30 -3.69 -8.63
C LEU A 190 -10.99 -3.94 -7.88
N LEU A 191 -10.60 -5.21 -7.72
CA LEU A 191 -9.42 -5.64 -7.00
C LEU A 191 -8.36 -6.17 -7.98
N GLU A 192 -7.13 -6.30 -7.51
CA GLU A 192 -6.04 -6.93 -8.25
C GLU A 192 -5.27 -7.86 -7.33
N ASP A 193 -4.79 -8.97 -7.89
CA ASP A 193 -3.75 -9.79 -7.25
C ASP A 193 -2.43 -9.01 -7.19
N PRO A 194 -1.46 -9.43 -6.35
CA PRO A 194 -0.11 -8.87 -6.40
C PRO A 194 0.45 -8.95 -7.83
N CYS A 195 0.97 -7.84 -8.35
CA CYS A 195 1.69 -7.90 -9.63
C CYS A 195 2.97 -8.73 -9.52
N ASP A 196 3.51 -9.20 -10.64
CA ASP A 196 4.69 -10.09 -10.71
C ASP A 196 5.88 -9.60 -9.87
N ASN A 197 6.11 -8.28 -9.81
CA ASN A 197 7.13 -7.69 -8.93
C ASN A 197 6.87 -7.98 -7.45
N CYS A 198 5.62 -7.83 -7.02
CA CYS A 198 5.22 -8.04 -5.64
C CYS A 198 5.15 -9.52 -5.30
N GLU A 199 4.85 -10.40 -6.25
CA GLU A 199 5.00 -11.86 -6.07
C GLU A 199 6.44 -12.25 -5.74
N VAL A 200 7.42 -11.52 -6.27
CA VAL A 200 8.85 -11.72 -5.96
C VAL A 200 9.22 -11.14 -4.59
N VAL A 201 8.70 -9.95 -4.26
CA VAL A 201 9.11 -9.21 -3.05
C VAL A 201 8.38 -9.69 -1.79
N LEU A 202 7.08 -10.01 -1.87
CA LEU A 202 6.26 -10.43 -0.72
C LEU A 202 6.91 -11.60 0.03
N PRO A 203 7.26 -12.74 -0.61
CA PRO A 203 7.84 -13.88 0.10
C PRO A 203 9.16 -13.56 0.81
N ARG A 204 9.86 -12.49 0.41
CA ARG A 204 11.14 -12.07 1.00
C ARG A 204 10.97 -11.23 2.27
N LEU A 205 9.76 -10.78 2.59
CA LEU A 205 9.47 -10.12 3.87
C LEU A 205 9.65 -11.05 5.07
N GLY A 206 9.47 -12.36 4.87
CA GLY A 206 9.57 -13.37 5.92
C GLY A 206 8.48 -14.43 5.76
N ASN A 207 7.97 -14.95 6.89
CA ASN A 207 6.91 -15.96 6.90
C ASN A 207 5.53 -15.35 6.62
N ILE A 208 5.35 -14.76 5.43
CA ILE A 208 4.08 -14.23 4.94
C ILE A 208 3.44 -15.25 4.00
N ASN A 209 2.12 -15.36 4.03
CA ASN A 209 1.38 -16.17 3.06
C ASN A 209 0.94 -15.29 1.87
N PRO A 210 1.48 -15.47 0.65
CA PRO A 210 1.08 -14.68 -0.51
C PRO A 210 -0.41 -14.83 -0.87
N ASP A 211 -1.02 -15.98 -0.57
CA ASP A 211 -2.44 -16.23 -0.84
C ASP A 211 -3.35 -15.26 -0.07
N HIS A 212 -2.90 -14.72 1.07
CA HIS A 212 -3.62 -13.72 1.85
C HIS A 212 -3.73 -12.35 1.16
N PHE A 213 -3.07 -12.17 0.02
CA PHE A 213 -3.11 -10.96 -0.81
C PHE A 213 -3.87 -11.19 -2.12
N SER A 214 -4.30 -12.43 -2.40
CA SER A 214 -5.00 -12.77 -3.63
C SER A 214 -6.50 -12.43 -3.54
N VAL A 215 -7.05 -11.98 -4.67
CA VAL A 215 -8.48 -11.69 -4.85
C VAL A 215 -9.33 -12.94 -4.63
N ASP A 216 -8.82 -14.13 -4.95
CA ASP A 216 -9.59 -15.37 -4.79
C ASP A 216 -9.73 -15.81 -3.32
N HIS A 217 -8.87 -15.31 -2.42
CA HIS A 217 -8.93 -15.56 -0.97
C HIS A 217 -9.64 -14.45 -0.21
N PHE A 218 -10.24 -13.52 -0.94
CA PHE A 218 -10.99 -12.40 -0.39
C PHE A 218 -12.38 -12.87 0.05
N ASN A 219 -12.50 -13.22 1.32
CA ASN A 219 -13.79 -13.46 1.98
C ASN A 219 -14.37 -12.12 2.45
N ALA A 220 -15.59 -11.82 1.99
CA ALA A 220 -16.39 -10.69 2.47
C ALA A 220 -16.81 -10.93 3.93
#